data_AF-A0A9E7N8Z2-F1
#
_entry.id   AF-A0A9E7N8Z2-F1
#
_cell.length_a   1.000
_cell.length_b   1.000
_cell.length_c   1.000
_cell.angle_alpha   90.00
_cell.angle_beta   90.00
_cell.angle_gamma   90.00
#
_symmetry.space_group_name_H-M   'P 1'
#
loop_
_entity.id
_entity.type
_entity.pdbx_description
1 polymer ?
#
loop_
_entity_poly.entity_id
_entity_poly.type
_entity_poly.pdbx_seq_one_letter_code
_entity_poly.pdbx_strand_id
1 'polypeptide(L)' 'MRKQELIHLHALAVELRKDVTEHETVPPDAFEEYDRYGIAPTSIHYNKPRHKESLLLLLDGICRTVGRPPTQDLPDGMR' A
#
# COMPACT_ATOMS: atom_id res chain seq x y z
N MET A 1 -11.76 11.93 5.55
CA MET A 1 -11.69 11.90 4.08
C MET A 1 -13.06 11.60 3.47
N ARG A 2 -13.42 12.39 2.45
CA ARG A 2 -14.56 12.16 1.53
C ARG A 2 -14.23 10.99 0.59
N LYS A 3 -15.26 10.40 -0.05
CA LYS A 3 -15.06 9.25 -0.98
C LYS A 3 -14.17 9.62 -2.17
N GLN A 4 -14.34 10.80 -2.75
CA GLN A 4 -13.54 11.26 -3.89
C GLN A 4 -12.07 11.47 -3.52
N GLU A 5 -11.78 12.11 -2.38
CA GLU A 5 -10.41 12.25 -1.85
C GLU A 5 -9.74 10.88 -1.67
N LEU A 6 -10.50 9.90 -1.19
CA LEU A 6 -10.00 8.53 -0.99
C LEU A 6 -9.72 7.81 -2.32
N ILE A 7 -10.59 7.98 -3.32
CA ILE A 7 -10.37 7.42 -4.66
C ILE A 7 -9.13 8.05 -5.31
N HIS A 8 -8.95 9.36 -5.19
CA HIS A 8 -7.76 10.04 -5.71
C HIS A 8 -6.48 9.58 -4.99
N LEU A 9 -6.51 9.42 -3.67
CA LEU A 9 -5.37 8.89 -2.93
C LEU A 9 -5.05 7.45 -3.32
N HIS A 10 -6.08 6.62 -3.54
CA HIS A 10 -5.90 5.26 -4.05
C HIS A 10 -5.29 5.26 -5.46
N ALA A 11 -5.73 6.14 -6.36
CA ALA A 11 -5.11 6.29 -7.67
C ALA A 11 -3.63 6.69 -7.56
N LEU A 12 -3.30 7.65 -6.69
CA LEU A 12 -1.92 8.05 -6.44
C LEU A 12 -1.06 6.90 -5.89
N ALA A 13 -1.59 6.10 -4.97
CA ALA A 13 -0.89 4.93 -4.43
C ALA A 13 -0.65 3.84 -5.50
N VAL A 14 -1.53 3.72 -6.50
CA VAL A 14 -1.29 2.82 -7.65
C VAL A 14 -0.11 3.31 -8.49
N GLU A 15 0.02 4.62 -8.71
CA GLU A 15 1.22 5.16 -9.37
C GLU A 15 2.48 4.96 -8.53
N LEU A 16 2.39 5.13 -7.20
CA LEU A 16 3.51 4.85 -6.30
C LEU A 16 3.92 3.37 -6.34
N ARG A 17 2.97 2.42 -6.43
CA ARG A 17 3.27 0.99 -6.64
C ARG A 17 4.10 0.77 -7.91
N LYS A 18 3.77 1.46 -9.01
CA LYS A 18 4.54 1.32 -10.26
C LYS A 18 5.97 1.81 -10.08
N ASP A 19 6.13 2.99 -9.49
CA ASP A 19 7.42 3.62 -9.21
C ASP A 19 8.32 2.70 -8.35
N VAL A 20 7.80 2.17 -7.23
CA VAL A 20 8.58 1.23 -6.40
C VAL A 20 8.86 -0.10 -7.11
N THR A 21 7.99 -0.54 -8.00
CA THR A 21 8.24 -1.77 -8.79
C THR A 21 9.34 -1.57 -9.83
N GLU A 22 9.50 -0.35 -10.34
CA GLU A 22 10.54 0.00 -11.30
C GLU A 22 11.89 0.26 -10.61
N HIS A 23 11.88 0.81 -9.41
CA HIS A 23 13.09 1.32 -8.75
C HIS A 23 13.60 0.48 -7.56
N GLU A 24 12.77 -0.39 -6.96
CA GLU A 24 13.12 -1.18 -5.78
C GLU A 24 13.05 -2.70 -6.02
N THR A 25 13.65 -3.47 -5.11
CA THR A 25 13.47 -4.94 -5.10
C THR A 25 12.18 -5.28 -4.37
N VAL A 26 11.15 -5.62 -5.14
CA VAL A 26 9.81 -5.96 -4.61
C VAL A 26 9.76 -7.39 -4.09
N PRO A 27 9.37 -7.64 -2.81
CA PRO A 27 9.06 -8.98 -2.34
C PRO A 27 7.95 -9.62 -3.19
N PRO A 28 8.05 -10.91 -3.57
CA PRO A 28 7.09 -11.55 -4.49
C PRO A 28 5.62 -11.48 -4.05
N ASP A 29 5.39 -11.38 -2.74
CA ASP A 29 4.07 -11.38 -2.09
C ASP A 29 3.65 -9.99 -1.58
N ALA A 30 4.44 -8.93 -1.84
CA ALA A 30 4.19 -7.60 -1.29
C ALA A 30 2.80 -7.05 -1.62
N PHE A 31 2.26 -7.37 -2.80
CA PHE A 31 0.98 -6.86 -3.27
C PHE A 31 -0.11 -7.93 -3.38
N GLU A 32 0.13 -9.15 -2.92
CA GLU A 32 -0.81 -10.27 -3.12
C GLU A 32 -2.17 -10.01 -2.45
N GLU A 33 -2.19 -9.42 -1.25
CA GLU A 33 -3.45 -9.09 -0.57
C GLU A 33 -4.25 -8.02 -1.31
N TYR A 34 -3.57 -6.98 -1.82
CA TYR A 34 -4.19 -5.95 -2.64
C TYR A 34 -4.78 -6.54 -3.93
N ASP A 35 -3.99 -7.35 -4.64
CA ASP A 35 -4.40 -7.95 -5.91
C ASP A 35 -5.58 -8.93 -5.73
N ARG A 36 -5.60 -9.70 -4.63
CA ARG A 36 -6.73 -10.58 -4.26
C ARG A 36 -7.98 -9.80 -3.87
N TYR A 37 -7.85 -8.63 -3.23
CA TYR A 37 -9.00 -7.80 -2.84
C TYR A 37 -9.75 -7.23 -4.05
N GLY A 38 -9.03 -6.94 -5.15
CA GLY A 38 -9.63 -6.73 -6.47
C GLY A 38 -10.42 -5.41 -6.64
N ILE A 39 -10.20 -4.42 -5.77
CA ILE A 39 -10.83 -3.10 -5.88
C ILE A 39 -9.83 -2.11 -6.48
N ALA A 40 -10.05 -1.68 -7.71
CA ALA A 40 -9.23 -0.64 -8.34
C ALA A 40 -9.79 0.77 -8.03
N PRO A 41 -8.99 1.85 -8.19
CA PRO A 41 -9.50 3.22 -8.10
C PRO A 41 -10.66 3.50 -9.06
N THR A 42 -10.66 2.86 -10.24
CA THR A 42 -11.72 2.93 -11.26
C THR A 42 -13.01 2.22 -10.86
N SER A 43 -12.99 1.42 -9.79
CA SER A 43 -14.15 0.69 -9.29
C SER A 43 -15.08 1.58 -8.47
N ILE A 44 -15.45 2.75 -9.03
CA ILE A 44 -16.11 3.87 -8.35
C ILE A 44 -17.50 3.54 -7.78
N HIS A 45 -18.11 2.43 -8.19
CA HIS A 45 -19.39 1.97 -7.69
C HIS A 45 -19.31 1.41 -6.26
N TYR A 46 -18.12 0.97 -5.81
CA TYR A 46 -17.95 0.47 -4.44
C TYR A 46 -17.99 1.59 -3.41
N ASN A 47 -18.31 1.22 -2.17
CA ASN A 47 -18.47 2.18 -1.08
C ASN A 47 -17.11 2.66 -0.52
N LYS A 48 -17.16 3.70 0.31
CA LYS A 48 -15.97 4.32 0.92
C LYS A 48 -15.12 3.31 1.72
N PRO A 49 -15.67 2.46 2.59
CA PRO A 49 -14.89 1.44 3.30
C PRO A 49 -14.07 0.53 2.39
N ARG A 50 -14.64 0.06 1.26
CA ARG A 50 -13.90 -0.82 0.34
C ARG A 50 -12.71 -0.13 -0.32
N HIS A 51 -12.87 1.10 -0.79
CA HIS A 51 -11.73 1.85 -1.30
C HIS A 51 -10.68 2.13 -0.23
N LYS A 52 -11.08 2.27 1.04
CA LYS A 52 -10.15 2.49 2.16
C LYS A 52 -9.33 1.25 2.43
N GLU A 53 -9.98 0.10 2.52
CA GLU A 53 -9.31 -1.18 2.75
C GLU A 53 -8.34 -1.50 1.61
N SER A 54 -8.77 -1.35 0.36
CA SER A 54 -7.88 -1.52 -0.78
C SER A 54 -6.67 -0.59 -0.78
N LEU A 55 -6.86 0.68 -0.42
CA LEU A 55 -5.74 1.61 -0.27
C LEU A 55 -4.77 1.17 0.84
N LEU A 56 -5.27 0.68 1.97
CA LEU A 56 -4.43 0.23 3.08
C LEU A 56 -3.60 -1.01 2.69
N LEU A 57 -4.21 -1.98 2.01
CA LEU A 57 -3.48 -3.16 1.50
C LEU A 57 -2.39 -2.76 0.50
N LEU A 58 -2.67 -1.77 -0.36
CA LEU A 58 -1.68 -1.27 -1.32
C LEU A 58 -0.51 -0.57 -0.61
N LEU A 59 -0.81 0.27 0.39
CA LEU A 59 0.20 0.97 1.17
C LEU A 59 1.04 0.02 2.02
N ASP A 60 0.46 -1.07 2.53
CA ASP A 60 1.22 -2.11 3.24
C ASP A 60 2.30 -2.72 2.33
N GLY A 61 1.92 -3.11 1.11
CA GLY A 61 2.86 -3.63 0.11
C GLY A 61 3.96 -2.63 -0.27
N ILE A 62 3.60 -1.34 -0.41
CA ILE A 62 4.57 -0.27 -0.65
C ILE A 62 5.53 -0.17 0.54
N CYS A 63 5.02 -0.11 1.77
CA CYS A 63 5.84 -0.04 2.99
C CYS A 63 6.76 -1.26 3.16
N ARG A 64 6.33 -2.47 2.79
CA ARG A 64 7.17 -3.67 2.79
C ARG A 64 8.27 -3.64 1.72
N THR A 65 8.07 -2.87 0.66
CA THR A 65 9.01 -2.71 -0.45
C THR A 65 10.06 -1.63 -0.15
N VAL A 66 9.62 -0.44 0.29
CA VAL A 66 10.51 0.70 0.57
C VAL A 66 11.08 0.68 1.99
N GLY A 67 10.39 -0.03 2.90
CA GLY A 67 10.69 -0.03 4.32
C GLY A 67 11.61 -1.18 4.72
N ARG A 68 12.79 -0.80 5.19
CA ARG A 68 13.48 -1.50 6.30
C ARG A 68 12.47 -1.78 7.44
N PRO A 69 12.46 -2.98 8.07
CA PRO A 69 11.45 -3.34 9.06
C PRO A 69 11.35 -2.29 10.18
N PRO A 70 10.13 -1.86 10.56
CA PRO A 70 9.96 -0.98 11.69
C PRO A 70 10.25 -1.80 12.96
N THR A 71 11.34 -1.48 13.66
CA THR A 71 11.72 -1.98 15.02
C THR A 71 12.72 -3.15 15.12
N GLN A 72 13.83 -3.13 14.38
CA GLN A 72 15.06 -3.84 14.80
C GLN A 72 16.28 -2.95 14.55
N ASP A 73 16.43 -1.92 15.38
CA ASP A 73 17.65 -1.11 15.50
C ASP A 73 17.65 -0.33 16.83
N LEU A 74 17.19 -0.97 17.91
CA LEU A 74 17.59 -0.58 19.25
C LEU A 74 18.86 -1.38 19.56
N PRO A 75 20.02 -0.73 19.81
CA PRO A 75 21.22 -1.45 20.21
C PRO A 75 20.92 -2.25 21.48
N ASP A 76 21.18 -3.55 21.42
CA ASP A 76 21.08 -4.49 22.54
C ASP A 76 22.25 -4.19 23.50
N GLY A 77 22.10 -3.12 24.30
CA GLY A 77 23.25 -2.58 25.03
C GLY A 77 23.02 -1.41 25.97
N MET A 78 21.78 -1.06 26.32
CA MET A 78 21.56 -0.15 27.45
C MET A 78 20.43 -0.67 28.34
N ARG A 79 20.82 -1.61 29.21
CA ARG A 79 20.26 -1.77 30.55
C ARG A 79 20.80 -0.67 31.45
#